data_AF-A0A1G6PQP7-F1
#
_entry.id   AF-A0A1G6PQP7-F1
#
_cell.length_a   1.000
_cell.length_b   1.000
_cell.length_c   1.000
_cell.angle_alpha   90.00
_cell.angle_beta   90.00
_cell.angle_gamma   90.00
#
_symmetry.space_group_name_H-M   'P 1'
#
loop_
_entity.id
_entity.type
_entity.pdbx_description
1 polymer ?
#
loop_
_entity_poly.entity_id
_entity_poly.type
_entity_poly.pdbx_seq_one_letter_code
_entity_poly.pdbx_strand_id
1 'polypeptide(L)'
;MDSGPSVRLSTRNAGLLGIRVCNWSTFRYRLVGEGGLRAEQILQTMAACDEPVMRLEVWVNQQLSKVRRFRLVTSSGDLRLMLFFADGSRWELAGYPMTP
;
A
#
# COMPACT_ATOMS: atom_id res chain seq x y z
N MET A 1 -17.79 -7.33 -13.74
CA MET A 1 -17.56 -6.29 -12.72
C MET A 1 -17.00 -7.00 -11.51
N ASP A 2 -15.68 -7.03 -11.35
CA ASP A 2 -15.03 -7.69 -10.22
C ASP A 2 -15.22 -6.84 -8.96
N SER A 3 -16.25 -7.16 -8.18
CA SER A 3 -16.56 -6.55 -6.88
C SER A 3 -15.84 -7.25 -5.72
N GLY A 4 -14.73 -7.95 -6.01
CA GLY A 4 -13.88 -8.55 -4.99
C GLY A 4 -13.18 -7.49 -4.12
N PRO A 5 -12.66 -7.88 -2.95
CA PRO A 5 -11.89 -6.98 -2.10
C PRO A 5 -10.72 -6.39 -2.90
N SER A 6 -10.66 -5.06 -2.97
CA SER A 6 -9.58 -4.33 -3.64
C SER A 6 -8.67 -3.69 -2.62
N VAL A 7 -7.36 -3.87 -2.78
CA VAL A 7 -6.35 -3.19 -1.98
C VAL A 7 -6.09 -1.82 -2.61
N ARG A 8 -6.37 -0.74 -1.88
CA ARG A 8 -6.08 0.62 -2.34
C ARG A 8 -5.03 1.25 -1.45
N LEU A 9 -4.04 1.92 -2.06
CA LEU A 9 -3.00 2.67 -1.37
C LEU A 9 -3.13 4.16 -1.69
N SER A 10 -2.96 5.03 -0.69
CA SER A 10 -3.05 6.49 -0.86
C SER A 10 -1.97 7.22 -0.05
N THR A 11 -1.49 8.35 -0.58
CA THR A 11 -0.43 9.19 0.01
C THR A 11 -0.92 10.61 0.33
N ARG A 12 -2.20 10.77 0.71
CA ARG A 12 -2.84 12.10 0.85
C ARG A 12 -2.11 13.04 1.80
N ASN A 13 -1.51 12.48 2.85
CA ASN A 13 -0.76 13.22 3.84
C ASN A 13 0.71 12.86 3.72
N ALA A 14 1.59 13.86 3.61
CA ALA A 14 3.02 13.64 3.53
C ALA A 14 3.49 12.75 4.70
N GLY A 15 4.23 11.68 4.37
CA GLY A 15 4.72 10.72 5.36
C GLY A 15 3.70 9.68 5.84
N LEU A 16 2.47 9.66 5.32
CA LEU A 16 1.47 8.61 5.60
C LEU A 16 1.06 7.83 4.34
N LEU A 17 0.95 6.51 4.48
CA LEU A 17 0.29 5.62 3.53
C LEU A 17 -1.01 5.12 4.16
N GLY A 18 -2.13 5.33 3.47
CA GLY A 18 -3.41 4.71 3.82
C GLY A 18 -3.65 3.47 2.97
N ILE A 19 -3.98 2.34 3.60
CA ILE A 19 -4.47 1.13 2.94
C ILE A 19 -5.92 0.89 3.32
N ARG A 20 -6.73 0.44 2.36
CA ARG A 20 -8.05 -0.12 2.64
C ARG A 20 -8.18 -1.50 2.01
N VAL A 21 -8.55 -2.49 2.83
CA VAL A 21 -9.01 -3.82 2.40
C VAL A 21 -10.42 -4.05 2.97
N CYS A 22 -10.52 -4.41 4.25
CA CYS A 22 -11.75 -4.32 5.05
C CYS A 22 -11.71 -3.06 5.91
N ASN A 23 -10.68 -3.00 6.75
CA ASN A 23 -10.33 -1.90 7.62
C ASN A 23 -9.48 -0.86 6.91
N TRP A 24 -9.50 0.34 7.48
CA TRP A 24 -8.52 1.36 7.18
C TRP A 24 -7.27 1.11 8.01
N SER A 25 -6.13 0.95 7.34
CA SER A 25 -4.81 0.84 7.97
C SER A 25 -3.97 2.05 7.58
N THR A 26 -3.38 2.73 8.56
CA THR A 26 -2.47 3.84 8.33
C THR A 26 -1.06 3.42 8.68
N PHE A 27 -0.14 3.69 7.75
CA PHE A 27 1.30 3.50 7.93
C PHE A 27 1.99 4.86 7.91
N ARG A 28 2.98 5.04 8.77
CA ARG A 28 3.98 6.08 8.57
C ARG A 28 5.03 5.56 7.58
N TYR A 29 5.34 6.33 6.55
CA TYR A 29 6.45 6.00 5.65
C TYR A 29 7.59 7.00 5.72
N ARG A 30 8.79 6.51 5.46
CA ARG A 30 10.01 7.31 5.31
C ARG A 30 10.75 6.86 4.06
N LEU A 31 11.24 7.84 3.30
CA LEU A 31 12.17 7.60 2.20
C LEU A 31 13.57 7.44 2.81
N VAL A 32 14.33 6.45 2.35
CA VAL A 32 15.66 6.15 2.88
C VAL A 32 16.65 5.98 1.74
N GLY A 33 17.48 6.98 1.51
CA GLY A 33 18.35 7.03 0.33
C GLY A 33 17.54 7.07 -0.97
N GLU A 34 18.21 6.81 -2.09
CA GLU A 34 17.58 6.80 -3.41
C GLU A 34 16.72 5.54 -3.60
N GLY A 35 15.41 5.73 -3.85
CA GLY A 35 14.47 4.65 -4.10
C GLY A 35 14.15 3.75 -2.90
N GLY A 36 14.69 4.04 -1.71
CA GLY A 36 14.39 3.28 -0.49
C GLY A 36 13.11 3.74 0.19
N LEU A 37 12.34 2.80 0.71
CA LEU A 37 11.10 3.04 1.43
C LEU A 37 11.05 2.18 2.70
N ARG A 38 10.62 2.78 3.80
CA ARG A 38 10.24 2.09 5.04
C ARG A 38 8.81 2.46 5.35
N ALA A 39 7.98 1.48 5.72
CA ALA A 39 6.63 1.70 6.19
C ALA A 39 6.46 1.01 7.54
N GLU A 40 5.78 1.68 8.47
CA GLU A 40 5.48 1.19 9.81
C GLU A 40 4.00 1.45 10.08
N GLN A 41 3.26 0.40 10.42
CA GLN A 41 1.85 0.53 10.74
C GLN A 41 1.67 1.30 12.05
N ILE A 42 0.79 2.29 12.07
CA ILE A 42 0.54 3.13 13.25
C ILE A 42 -0.91 3.07 13.73
N LEU A 43 -1.85 2.68 12.87
CA LEU A 43 -3.27 2.60 13.20
C LEU A 43 -3.97 1.57 12.30
N GLN A 44 -5.00 0.91 12.84
CA GLN A 44 -5.95 0.09 12.09
C GLN A 44 -7.34 0.21 12.71
N THR A 45 -8.39 0.27 11.90
CA THR A 45 -9.77 0.13 12.39
C THR A 45 -10.10 -1.33 12.71
N MET A 46 -11.23 -1.60 13.38
CA MET A 46 -11.61 -2.96 13.82
C MET A 46 -13.03 -3.35 13.37
N ALA A 47 -13.34 -3.11 12.11
CA ALA A 47 -14.53 -3.66 11.46
C ALA A 47 -14.38 -5.17 11.24
N ALA A 48 -15.52 -5.87 11.31
CA ALA A 48 -15.63 -7.26 10.91
C ALA A 48 -16.02 -7.34 9.43
N CYS A 49 -15.31 -8.17 8.68
CA CYS A 49 -15.64 -8.56 7.31
C CYS A 49 -15.51 -10.09 7.19
N ASP A 50 -15.85 -10.63 6.03
CA ASP A 50 -15.67 -12.06 5.76
C ASP A 50 -14.22 -12.52 5.99
N GLU A 51 -14.07 -13.71 6.56
CA GLU A 51 -12.78 -14.31 6.92
C GLU A 51 -11.71 -14.29 5.81
N PRO A 52 -12.03 -14.55 4.51
CA PRO A 52 -11.04 -14.41 3.44
C PRO A 52 -10.50 -12.98 3.28
N VAL A 53 -11.34 -11.96 3.48
CA VAL A 53 -10.95 -10.55 3.37
C VAL A 53 -10.07 -10.15 4.55
N MET A 54 -10.42 -10.61 5.76
CA MET A 54 -9.62 -10.38 6.96
C MET A 54 -8.23 -11.02 6.84
N ARG A 55 -8.13 -12.25 6.31
CA ARG A 55 -6.83 -12.89 6.03
C ARG A 55 -6.00 -12.13 5.01
N LEU A 56 -6.63 -11.63 3.94
CA LEU A 56 -5.95 -10.79 2.96
C LEU A 56 -5.42 -9.50 3.60
N GLU A 57 -6.22 -8.86 4.46
CA GLU A 57 -5.81 -7.65 5.17
C GLU A 57 -4.59 -7.88 6.07
N VAL A 58 -4.59 -8.95 6.86
CA VAL A 58 -3.45 -9.32 7.70
C VAL A 58 -2.20 -9.51 6.85
N TRP A 59 -2.31 -10.24 5.73
CA TRP A 59 -1.18 -10.46 4.82
C TRP A 59 -0.68 -9.14 4.22
N VAL A 60 -1.58 -8.28 3.74
CA VAL A 60 -1.22 -6.97 3.16
C VAL A 60 -0.48 -6.11 4.18
N ASN A 61 -0.98 -6.02 5.41
CA ASN A 61 -0.38 -5.20 6.45
C ASN A 61 1.01 -5.72 6.86
N GLN A 62 1.14 -7.03 7.04
CA GLN A 62 2.43 -7.66 7.34
C GLN A 62 3.44 -7.46 6.21
N GLN A 63 2.99 -7.55 4.96
CA GLN A 63 3.85 -7.40 3.81
C GLN A 63 4.30 -5.96 3.61
N LEU A 64 3.41 -4.97 3.80
CA LEU A 64 3.78 -3.56 3.64
C LEU A 64 4.87 -3.13 4.63
N SER A 65 4.83 -3.63 5.87
CA SER A 65 5.89 -3.41 6.87
C SER A 65 7.28 -3.95 6.44
N LYS A 66 7.33 -4.84 5.45
CA LYS A 66 8.58 -5.40 4.90
C LYS A 66 9.09 -4.65 3.67
N VAL A 67 8.43 -3.58 3.24
CA VAL A 67 8.84 -2.81 2.06
C VAL A 67 10.25 -2.24 2.26
N ARG A 68 11.06 -2.29 1.20
CA ARG A 68 12.46 -1.84 1.24
C ARG A 68 12.76 -0.82 0.15
N ARG A 69 12.15 -0.97 -1.01
CA ARG A 69 12.34 -0.05 -2.14
C ARG A 69 11.01 0.23 -2.82
N PHE A 70 10.97 1.33 -3.53
CA PHE A 70 9.89 1.68 -4.42
C PHE A 70 10.43 2.17 -5.76
N ARG A 71 9.60 2.10 -6.79
CA ARG A 71 9.81 2.80 -8.05
C ARG A 71 8.48 3.38 -8.50
N LEU A 72 8.48 4.66 -8.85
CA LEU A 72 7.36 5.31 -9.50
C LEU A 72 7.65 5.36 -11.00
N VAL A 73 6.78 4.76 -11.79
CA VAL A 73 6.85 4.82 -13.26
C VAL A 73 5.72 5.71 -13.73
N THR A 74 6.08 6.76 -14.47
CA THR A 74 5.17 7.68 -15.12
C THR A 74 5.43 7.61 -16.62
N SER A 75 4.53 7.02 -17.39
CA SER A 75 4.65 6.97 -18.85
C SER A 75 3.29 7.22 -19.49
N SER A 76 3.17 8.26 -20.31
CA SER A 76 2.02 8.49 -21.20
C SER A 76 0.63 8.34 -20.54
N GLY A 77 0.46 8.84 -19.31
CA GLY A 77 -0.80 8.77 -18.56
C GLY A 77 -0.93 7.57 -17.60
N ASP A 78 -0.04 6.58 -17.70
CA ASP A 78 0.05 5.48 -16.75
C ASP A 78 0.95 5.86 -15.57
N LEU A 79 0.38 5.84 -14.37
CA LEU A 79 1.08 5.93 -13.10
C LEU A 79 1.15 4.54 -12.49
N ARG A 80 2.34 3.98 -12.31
CA ARG A 80 2.54 2.69 -11.66
C ARG A 80 3.46 2.87 -10.46
N LEU A 81 3.00 2.44 -9.29
CA LEU A 81 3.84 2.31 -8.09
C LEU A 81 4.28 0.86 -7.95
N MET A 82 5.57 0.62 -8.08
CA MET A 82 6.18 -0.67 -7.79
C MET A 82 6.77 -0.66 -6.39
N LEU A 83 6.40 -1.63 -5.56
CA LEU A 83 6.97 -1.86 -4.24
C LEU A 83 7.80 -3.14 -4.24
N PHE A 84 8.98 -3.10 -3.63
CA PHE A 84 9.88 -4.24 -3.53
C PHE A 84 10.12 -4.56 -2.07
N PHE A 85 9.92 -5.84 -1.72
CA PHE A 85 9.91 -6.32 -0.34
C PHE A 85 11.18 -7.09 0.01
N ALA A 86 11.41 -7.28 1.30
CA ALA A 86 12.59 -7.97 1.82
C ALA A 86 12.69 -9.44 1.39
N ASP A 87 11.56 -10.08 1.12
CA ASP A 87 11.46 -11.47 0.66
C ASP A 87 11.64 -11.62 -0.87
N GLY A 88 11.95 -10.54 -1.59
CA GLY A 88 12.11 -10.53 -3.03
C GLY A 88 10.81 -10.41 -3.82
N SER A 89 9.65 -10.47 -3.16
CA SER A 89 8.37 -10.22 -3.82
C SER A 89 8.24 -8.76 -4.27
N ARG A 90 7.31 -8.52 -5.21
CA ARG A 90 6.99 -7.18 -5.71
C ARG A 90 5.48 -6.99 -5.82
N TRP A 91 5.02 -5.79 -5.51
CA TRP A 91 3.67 -5.34 -5.85
C TRP A 91 3.73 -4.27 -6.91
N GLU A 92 2.78 -4.31 -7.83
CA GLU A 92 2.59 -3.28 -8.83
C GLU A 92 1.18 -2.74 -8.69
N LEU A 93 1.10 -1.45 -8.41
CA LEU A 93 -0.16 -0.76 -8.11
C LEU A 93 -0.39 0.26 -9.21
N ALA A 94 -1.51 0.14 -9.91
CA ALA A 94 -2.00 1.19 -10.79
C ALA A 94 -2.41 2.40 -9.93
N GLY A 95 -1.84 3.55 -10.24
CA GLY A 95 -2.14 4.82 -9.62
C GLY A 95 -3.04 5.66 -10.52
N TYR A 96 -3.75 6.58 -9.90
CA TYR A 96 -4.42 7.69 -10.56
C TYR A 96 -4.09 8.96 -9.78
N PRO A 97 -3.78 10.07 -10.46
CA PRO A 97 -3.55 11.33 -9.77
C PRO A 97 -4.83 11.74 -9.03
N MET A 98 -4.71 12.04 -7.74
CA MET A 98 -5.77 12.70 -6.99
C MET A 98 -5.49 14.21 -7.06
N THR A 99 -6.49 14.99 -7.48
CA THR A 99 -6.43 16.45 -7.33
C THR A 99 -6.33 16.82 -5.85
N PRO A 100 -5.61 17.91 -5.49
CA PRO A 100 -5.46 18.38 -4.12
C PRO A 100 -6.79 18.59 -3.39
#